data_AF-A0AAP8HV20-F1
#
_entry.id   AF-A0AAP8HV20-F1
#
_cell.length_a   1.000
_cell.length_b   1.000
_cell.length_c   1.000
_cell.angle_alpha   90.00
_cell.angle_beta   90.00
_cell.angle_gamma   90.00
#
_symmetry.space_group_name_H-M   'P 1'
#
loop_
_entity.id
_entity.type
_entity.pdbx_description
1 polymer ?
#
loop_
_entity_poly.entity_id
_entity_poly.type
_entity_poly.pdbx_seq_one_letter_code
_entity_poly.pdbx_strand_id
1 'polypeptide(L)'
;EPIEFTFLFISPLLWVIHAVLTALSQVVCNLFQVRPWGASGLVEFLAYNLPLPVSLTRWPLYVVIGLVQFAVYYLVFKTLVLKLNLKTPGREDDQDVRLYSKQDYRNRKNTPDEPSGIIIRALGGKENIISVDNCFTRLRVELKDMTRVDEAALKSTGAKGV
;
A
#
# COMPACT_ATOMS: atom_id res chain seq x y z
N GLU A 1 -1.89 -7.22 0.81
CA GLU A 1 -0.57 -6.60 0.51
C GLU A 1 -0.40 -5.13 0.94
N PRO A 2 -1.00 -4.08 0.32
CA PRO A 2 -0.61 -2.69 0.65
C PRO A 2 -0.84 -2.29 2.11
N ILE A 3 -1.91 -2.80 2.71
CA ILE A 3 -2.24 -2.57 4.12
C ILE A 3 -1.31 -3.38 5.04
N GLU A 4 -0.88 -4.58 4.64
CA GLU A 4 -0.01 -5.43 5.48
C GLU A 4 1.39 -4.83 5.63
N PHE A 5 1.92 -4.22 4.56
CA PHE A 5 3.22 -3.54 4.62
C PHE A 5 3.27 -2.40 5.64
N THR A 6 2.11 -1.85 6.04
CA THR A 6 2.05 -0.80 7.06
C THR A 6 2.46 -1.28 8.45
N PHE A 7 2.44 -2.59 8.74
CA PHE A 7 2.81 -3.10 10.07
C PHE A 7 3.76 -4.31 10.03
N LEU A 8 3.88 -4.98 8.88
CA LEU A 8 4.75 -6.15 8.68
C LEU A 8 6.19 -5.89 9.16
N PHE A 9 6.75 -4.74 8.80
CA PHE A 9 8.14 -4.39 9.14
C PHE A 9 8.28 -3.65 10.46
N ILE A 10 7.18 -3.12 10.99
CA ILE A 10 7.17 -2.31 12.22
C ILE A 10 7.04 -3.20 13.45
N SER A 11 6.22 -4.25 13.37
CA SER A 11 5.94 -5.12 14.52
C SER A 11 5.72 -6.56 14.06
N PRO A 12 6.73 -7.44 14.22
CA PRO A 12 6.59 -8.87 13.98
C PRO A 12 5.46 -9.50 14.81
N LEU A 13 5.18 -8.96 16.00
CA LEU A 13 4.08 -9.40 16.85
C LEU A 13 2.70 -9.16 16.19
N LEU A 14 2.47 -7.96 15.63
CA LEU A 14 1.23 -7.66 14.91
C LEU A 14 1.05 -8.58 13.70
N TRP A 15 2.14 -8.95 13.02
CA TRP A 15 2.11 -9.89 11.91
C TRP A 15 1.69 -11.30 12.35
N VAL A 16 2.23 -11.82 13.45
CA VAL A 16 1.83 -13.14 13.98
C VAL A 16 0.35 -13.14 14.37
N ILE A 17 -0.12 -12.07 15.02
CA ILE A 17 -1.52 -11.93 15.42
C ILE A 17 -2.44 -11.86 14.20
N HIS A 18 -2.03 -11.13 13.16
CA HIS A 18 -2.72 -11.11 11.87
C HIS A 18 -2.82 -12.52 11.28
N ALA A 19 -1.71 -13.27 11.21
CA ALA A 19 -1.71 -14.63 10.68
C ALA A 19 -2.67 -15.57 11.45
N VAL A 20 -2.68 -15.48 12.78
CA VAL A 20 -3.59 -16.27 13.63
C VAL A 20 -5.06 -15.88 13.40
N LEU A 21 -5.37 -14.58 13.38
CA LEU A 21 -6.73 -14.10 13.13
C LEU A 21 -7.23 -14.52 11.74
N THR A 22 -6.38 -14.47 10.73
CA THR A 22 -6.69 -14.92 9.37
C THR A 22 -6.92 -16.43 9.32
N ALA A 23 -6.10 -17.23 9.99
CA ALA A 23 -6.28 -18.68 10.08
C ALA A 23 -7.59 -19.04 10.81
N LEU A 24 -7.90 -18.36 11.93
CA LEU A 24 -9.16 -18.55 12.65
C LEU A 24 -10.38 -18.22 11.79
N SER A 25 -10.31 -17.14 11.00
CA SER A 25 -11.38 -16.81 10.05
C SER A 25 -11.62 -17.94 9.04
N GLN A 26 -10.57 -18.60 8.55
CA GLN A 26 -10.68 -19.73 7.63
C GLN A 26 -11.29 -20.97 8.32
N VAL A 27 -10.91 -21.23 9.56
CA VAL A 27 -11.51 -22.31 10.37
C VAL A 27 -13.00 -22.09 10.57
N VAL A 28 -13.41 -20.85 10.89
CA VAL A 28 -14.82 -20.48 11.05
C VAL A 28 -15.59 -20.70 9.74
N CYS A 29 -15.06 -20.22 8.62
CA CYS A 29 -15.68 -20.46 7.30
C CYS A 29 -15.84 -21.95 7.00
N ASN A 30 -14.82 -22.77 7.30
CA ASN A 30 -14.88 -24.22 7.09
C ASN A 30 -15.93 -24.90 7.98
N LEU A 31 -16.04 -24.50 9.25
CA LEU A 31 -17.01 -25.05 10.20
C LEU A 31 -18.47 -24.81 9.74
N PHE A 32 -18.76 -23.62 9.22
CA PHE A 32 -20.08 -23.27 8.69
C PHE A 32 -20.29 -23.70 7.23
N GLN A 33 -19.31 -24.42 6.64
CA GLN A 33 -19.28 -24.82 5.23
C GLN A 33 -19.55 -23.66 4.26
N VAL A 34 -19.02 -22.48 4.59
CA VAL A 34 -19.12 -21.27 3.78
C VAL A 34 -17.98 -21.28 2.78
N ARG A 35 -18.31 -21.36 1.48
CA ARG A 35 -17.33 -21.52 0.39
C ARG A 35 -17.60 -20.53 -0.75
N PRO A 36 -17.50 -19.22 -0.50
CA PRO A 36 -17.59 -18.22 -1.56
C PRO A 36 -16.26 -18.14 -2.32
N TRP A 37 -16.36 -17.77 -3.60
CA TRP A 37 -15.20 -17.48 -4.43
C TRP A 37 -14.88 -15.99 -4.39
N GLY A 38 -13.65 -15.57 -4.11
CA GLY A 38 -13.33 -14.14 -4.01
C GLY A 38 -11.89 -13.86 -3.60
N ALA A 39 -10.93 -14.52 -4.25
CA ALA A 39 -9.52 -14.39 -3.93
C ALA A 39 -8.93 -13.02 -4.31
N SER A 40 -9.51 -12.36 -5.32
CA SER A 40 -8.95 -11.16 -5.96
C SER A 40 -9.70 -9.87 -5.60
N GLY A 41 -10.63 -9.93 -4.63
CA GLY A 41 -11.33 -8.76 -4.08
C GLY A 41 -12.83 -8.72 -4.35
N LEU A 42 -13.45 -7.59 -4.02
CA LEU A 42 -14.91 -7.45 -3.95
C LEU A 42 -15.61 -7.62 -5.30
N VAL A 43 -14.99 -7.14 -6.39
CA VAL A 43 -15.58 -7.24 -7.74
C VAL A 43 -15.70 -8.71 -8.17
N GLU A 44 -14.65 -9.50 -7.95
CA GLU A 44 -14.68 -10.94 -8.22
C GLU A 44 -15.69 -11.65 -7.31
N PHE A 45 -15.70 -11.31 -6.02
CA PHE A 45 -16.66 -11.85 -5.07
C PHE A 45 -18.11 -11.64 -5.54
N LEU A 46 -18.47 -10.44 -5.99
CA LEU A 46 -19.83 -10.17 -6.49
C LEU A 46 -20.12 -10.90 -7.79
N ALA A 47 -19.17 -10.89 -8.73
CA ALA A 47 -19.34 -11.50 -10.05
C ALA A 47 -19.58 -13.02 -9.98
N TYR A 48 -18.89 -13.71 -9.07
CA TYR A 48 -19.01 -15.18 -8.95
C TYR A 48 -20.08 -15.62 -7.96
N ASN A 49 -20.31 -14.91 -6.84
CA ASN A 49 -21.23 -15.40 -5.81
C ASN A 49 -22.69 -14.97 -6.00
N LEU A 50 -22.94 -13.83 -6.65
CA LEU A 50 -24.30 -13.33 -6.87
C LEU A 50 -25.13 -14.18 -7.85
N PRO A 51 -24.59 -14.67 -8.98
CA PRO A 51 -25.36 -15.54 -9.90
C PRO A 51 -25.48 -16.99 -9.40
N LEU A 52 -24.65 -17.42 -8.44
CA LEU A 52 -24.69 -18.77 -7.90
C LEU A 52 -25.78 -18.92 -6.82
N PRO A 53 -26.44 -20.09 -6.74
CA PRO A 53 -27.43 -20.33 -5.70
C PRO A 53 -26.80 -20.23 -4.30
N VAL A 54 -27.48 -19.50 -3.41
CA VAL A 54 -27.03 -19.22 -2.03
C VAL A 54 -26.78 -20.50 -1.23
N SER A 55 -27.49 -21.58 -1.54
CA SER A 55 -27.29 -22.90 -0.90
C SER A 55 -25.91 -23.50 -1.13
N LEU A 56 -25.25 -23.14 -2.24
CA LEU A 56 -23.96 -23.70 -2.66
C LEU A 56 -22.79 -22.94 -2.03
N THR A 57 -22.82 -21.60 -2.10
CA THR A 57 -21.72 -20.73 -1.66
C THR A 57 -21.90 -20.21 -0.23
N ARG A 58 -23.16 -20.10 0.22
CA ARG A 58 -23.55 -19.47 1.51
C ARG A 58 -22.93 -18.07 1.68
N TRP A 59 -22.78 -17.34 0.58
CA TRP A 59 -22.09 -16.05 0.54
C TRP A 59 -22.68 -14.97 1.48
N PRO A 60 -23.98 -14.93 1.83
CA PRO A 60 -24.46 -13.95 2.81
C PRO A 60 -23.87 -14.17 4.21
N LEU A 61 -23.70 -15.44 4.61
CA LEU A 61 -23.08 -15.78 5.89
C LEU A 61 -21.59 -15.39 5.92
N TYR A 62 -20.91 -15.46 4.77
CA TYR A 62 -19.54 -14.95 4.64
C TYR A 62 -19.44 -13.46 4.94
N VAL A 63 -20.40 -12.66 4.47
CA VAL A 63 -20.43 -11.22 4.76
C VAL A 63 -20.61 -10.97 6.26
N VAL A 64 -21.50 -11.73 6.92
CA VAL A 64 -21.71 -11.63 8.38
C VAL A 64 -20.44 -12.00 9.14
N ILE A 65 -19.78 -13.10 8.78
CA ILE A 65 -18.49 -13.50 9.36
C ILE A 65 -17.44 -12.40 9.15
N GLY A 66 -17.38 -11.82 7.95
CA GLY A 66 -16.47 -10.71 7.63
C GLY A 66 -16.70 -9.46 8.49
N LEU A 67 -17.96 -9.11 8.78
CA LEU A 67 -18.29 -7.99 9.66
C LEU A 67 -17.86 -8.25 11.12
N VAL A 68 -18.09 -9.46 11.61
CA VAL A 68 -17.60 -9.87 12.94
C VAL A 68 -16.07 -9.83 12.98
N GLN A 69 -15.43 -10.36 11.95
CA GLN A 69 -13.98 -10.38 11.82
C GLN A 69 -13.40 -8.95 11.79
N PHE A 70 -14.05 -8.02 11.08
CA PHE A 70 -13.68 -6.61 11.07
C PHE A 70 -13.70 -5.99 12.48
N ALA A 71 -14.78 -6.24 13.24
CA ALA A 71 -14.88 -5.73 14.61
C ALA A 71 -13.80 -6.33 15.52
N VAL A 72 -13.55 -7.64 15.43
CA VAL A 72 -12.49 -8.33 16.18
C VAL A 72 -11.12 -7.76 15.82
N TYR A 73 -10.80 -7.62 14.53
CA TYR A 73 -9.54 -7.03 14.07
C TYR A 73 -9.36 -5.62 14.63
N TYR A 74 -10.38 -4.77 14.51
CA TYR A 74 -10.32 -3.39 15.00
C TYR A 74 -10.03 -3.34 16.50
N LEU A 75 -10.75 -4.13 17.31
CA LEU A 75 -10.57 -4.13 18.76
C LEU A 75 -9.19 -4.69 19.16
N VAL A 76 -8.77 -5.81 18.58
CA VAL A 76 -7.46 -6.43 18.89
C VAL A 76 -6.32 -5.50 18.48
N PHE A 77 -6.33 -4.99 17.24
CA PHE A 77 -5.27 -4.10 16.77
C PHE A 77 -5.26 -2.80 17.56
N LYS A 78 -6.41 -2.16 17.78
CA LYS A 78 -6.48 -0.91 18.56
C LYS A 78 -5.94 -1.09 19.98
N THR A 79 -6.34 -2.16 20.67
CA THR A 79 -5.89 -2.41 22.05
C THR A 79 -4.39 -2.68 22.12
N LEU A 80 -3.83 -3.46 21.19
CA LEU A 80 -2.39 -3.73 21.12
C LEU A 80 -1.59 -2.48 20.77
N VAL A 81 -2.00 -1.73 19.75
CA VAL A 81 -1.29 -0.52 19.31
C VAL A 81 -1.33 0.56 20.41
N LEU A 82 -2.44 0.69 21.16
CA LEU A 82 -2.52 1.62 22.29
C LEU A 82 -1.71 1.16 23.51
N LYS A 83 -1.84 -0.10 23.95
CA LYS A 83 -1.16 -0.61 25.14
C LYS A 83 0.35 -0.73 24.98
N LEU A 84 0.81 -1.15 23.79
CA LEU A 84 2.23 -1.39 23.51
C LEU A 84 2.89 -0.19 22.82
N ASN A 85 2.16 0.91 22.64
CA ASN A 85 2.60 2.13 21.94
C ASN A 85 3.34 1.85 20.62
N LEU A 86 2.75 0.97 19.79
CA LEU A 86 3.36 0.56 18.53
C LEU A 86 3.36 1.74 17.55
N LYS A 87 4.53 2.01 16.94
CA LYS A 87 4.73 3.09 15.97
C LYS A 87 4.16 2.73 14.59
N THR A 88 2.86 2.46 14.51
CA THR A 88 2.18 2.26 13.21
C THR A 88 2.20 3.55 12.38
N PRO A 89 2.04 3.49 11.04
CA PRO A 89 2.08 4.66 10.17
C PRO A 89 1.11 5.75 10.64
N GLY A 90 1.62 6.97 10.81
CA GLY A 90 0.89 8.09 11.43
C GLY A 90 1.05 8.24 12.96
N ARG A 91 1.75 7.32 13.62
CA ARG A 91 2.22 7.42 15.03
C ARG A 91 3.75 7.48 15.13
N GLU A 92 4.44 7.58 14.01
CA GLU A 92 5.88 7.84 13.94
C GLU A 92 6.15 9.35 14.03
N ASP A 93 7.27 9.73 14.66
CA ASP A 93 7.70 11.12 14.78
C ASP A 93 8.18 11.68 13.42
N ASP A 94 8.57 10.78 12.50
CA ASP A 94 8.95 11.09 11.12
C ASP A 94 7.77 10.86 10.15
N GLN A 95 7.54 11.82 9.25
CA GLN A 95 6.34 11.91 8.39
C GLN A 95 6.35 11.01 7.14
N ASP A 96 7.36 10.14 6.98
CA ASP A 96 7.64 9.47 5.69
C ASP A 96 6.70 8.29 5.36
N VAL A 97 6.04 7.68 6.36
CA VAL A 97 5.11 6.57 6.12
C VAL A 97 3.67 7.02 6.42
N ARG A 98 3.00 7.56 5.41
CA ARG A 98 1.55 7.89 5.45
C ARG A 98 0.81 7.17 4.31
N LEU A 99 -0.41 6.74 4.60
CA LEU A 99 -1.33 6.23 3.58
C LEU A 99 -1.84 7.41 2.76
N TYR A 100 -1.30 7.60 1.56
CA TYR A 100 -1.75 8.65 0.65
C TYR A 100 -3.13 8.32 0.08
N SER A 101 -4.09 9.24 0.22
CA SER A 101 -5.38 9.13 -0.44
C SER A 101 -5.31 9.60 -1.90
N LYS A 102 -6.30 9.20 -2.71
CA LYS A 102 -6.46 9.75 -4.08
C LYS A 102 -6.61 11.27 -4.10
N GLN A 103 -7.09 11.86 -3.00
CA GLN A 103 -7.28 13.30 -2.87
C GLN A 103 -5.94 14.02 -2.60
N ASP A 104 -5.06 13.41 -1.81
CA ASP A 104 -3.70 13.93 -1.57
C ASP A 104 -2.87 13.97 -2.87
N TYR A 105 -3.02 12.96 -3.72
CA TYR A 105 -2.39 12.91 -5.04
C TYR A 105 -2.85 14.05 -5.96
N ARG A 106 -4.16 14.36 -5.97
CA ARG A 106 -4.71 15.45 -6.79
C ARG A 106 -4.28 16.83 -6.29
N ASN A 107 -4.09 16.99 -4.99
CA ASN A 107 -3.64 18.24 -4.39
C ASN A 107 -2.15 18.51 -4.68
N ARG A 108 -1.29 17.48 -4.72
CA ARG A 108 0.12 17.61 -5.13
C ARG A 108 0.32 17.98 -6.60
N LYS A 109 -0.62 17.65 -7.48
CA LYS A 109 -0.54 17.98 -8.91
C LYS A 109 -0.48 19.49 -9.21
N ASN A 110 -0.83 20.34 -8.24
CA ASN A 110 -0.93 21.80 -8.38
C ASN A 110 0.14 22.60 -7.61
N THR A 111 1.12 21.95 -6.98
CA THR A 111 2.23 22.64 -6.30
C THR A 111 3.53 22.42 -7.06
N PRO A 112 4.09 23.45 -7.75
CA PRO A 112 5.31 23.33 -8.55
C PRO A 112 6.62 23.22 -7.76
N ASP A 113 6.58 23.05 -6.45
CA ASP A 113 7.77 23.00 -5.59
C ASP A 113 8.08 21.58 -5.11
N GLU A 114 8.32 20.69 -6.08
CA GLU A 114 8.86 19.37 -5.78
C GLU A 114 10.33 19.26 -6.24
N PRO A 115 11.18 18.50 -5.53
CA PRO A 115 12.53 18.14 -5.99
C PRO A 115 12.57 17.58 -7.41
N SER A 116 11.44 17.03 -7.91
CA SER A 116 11.25 16.63 -9.30
C SER A 116 11.48 17.76 -10.31
N GLY A 117 11.09 19.00 -9.99
CA GLY A 117 11.35 20.17 -10.84
C GLY A 117 12.84 20.52 -10.93
N ILE A 118 13.58 20.36 -9.83
CA ILE A 118 15.04 20.56 -9.81
C ILE A 118 15.73 19.44 -10.60
N ILE A 119 15.29 18.18 -10.42
CA ILE A 119 15.83 17.02 -11.17
C ILE A 119 15.62 17.19 -12.68
N ILE A 120 14.43 17.62 -13.12
CA ILE A 120 14.15 17.83 -14.55
C ILE A 120 15.02 18.93 -15.14
N ARG A 121 15.24 20.04 -14.40
CA ARG A 121 16.15 21.11 -14.86
C ARG A 121 17.59 20.63 -14.90
N ALA A 122 18.04 19.90 -13.88
CA ALA A 122 19.39 19.36 -13.79
C ALA A 122 19.68 18.30 -14.86
N LEU A 123 18.67 17.59 -15.37
CA LEU A 123 18.80 16.69 -16.53
C LEU A 123 18.80 17.42 -17.88
N GLY A 124 18.84 18.75 -17.89
CA GLY A 124 18.88 19.56 -19.11
C GLY A 124 17.51 19.96 -19.68
N GLY A 125 16.43 19.78 -18.91
CA GLY A 125 15.05 20.12 -19.29
C GLY A 125 14.24 18.93 -19.78
N LYS A 126 12.91 19.09 -19.84
CA LYS A 126 11.98 18.01 -20.25
C LYS A 126 12.27 17.54 -21.68
N GLU A 127 12.67 18.45 -22.56
CA GLU A 127 13.01 18.14 -23.94
C GLU A 127 14.27 17.28 -24.11
N ASN A 128 15.15 17.22 -23.09
CA ASN A 128 16.36 16.39 -23.11
C ASN A 128 16.11 14.93 -22.70
N ILE A 129 14.96 14.65 -22.08
CA ILE A 129 14.62 13.32 -21.56
C ILE A 129 13.88 12.53 -22.65
N ILE A 130 14.42 11.37 -23.01
CA ILE A 130 13.82 10.41 -23.96
C ILE A 130 12.89 9.45 -23.21
N SER A 131 13.41 8.81 -22.17
CA SER A 131 12.68 7.83 -21.38
C SER A 131 13.13 7.87 -19.92
N VAL A 132 12.23 7.50 -19.00
CA VAL A 132 12.49 7.41 -17.57
C VAL A 132 12.01 6.06 -17.09
N ASP A 133 12.90 5.31 -16.45
CA ASP A 133 12.62 4.03 -15.82
C ASP A 133 13.08 4.05 -14.37
N ASN A 134 12.46 3.26 -13.51
CA ASN A 134 12.85 3.18 -12.10
C ASN A 134 13.01 1.74 -11.61
N CYS A 135 13.96 1.54 -10.71
CA CYS A 135 14.11 0.36 -9.88
C CYS A 135 13.94 0.77 -8.40
N PHE A 136 14.07 -0.16 -7.45
CA PHE A 136 13.81 0.08 -6.02
C PHE A 136 14.60 1.28 -5.43
N THR A 137 15.88 1.44 -5.79
CA THR A 137 16.75 2.53 -5.27
C THR A 137 17.40 3.37 -6.35
N ARG A 138 17.04 3.17 -7.63
CA ARG A 138 17.73 3.79 -8.77
C ARG A 138 16.74 4.32 -9.78
N LEU A 139 16.99 5.53 -10.27
CA LEU A 139 16.31 6.13 -11.40
C LEU A 139 17.22 5.99 -12.62
N ARG A 140 16.71 5.43 -13.73
CA ARG A 140 17.41 5.33 -15.01
C ARG A 140 16.75 6.31 -15.97
N VAL A 141 17.57 7.15 -16.60
CA VAL A 141 17.08 8.17 -17.53
C VAL A 141 17.86 8.05 -18.82
N GLU A 142 17.16 7.99 -19.94
CA GLU A 142 17.76 8.07 -21.27
C GLU A 142 17.68 9.52 -21.74
N LEU A 143 18.83 10.10 -22.10
CA LEU A 143 18.95 11.50 -22.46
C LEU A 143 19.39 11.65 -23.91
N LYS A 144 18.97 12.75 -24.55
CA LYS A 144 19.46 13.12 -25.89
C LYS A 144 20.90 13.61 -25.85
N ASP A 145 21.24 14.39 -24.83
CA ASP A 145 22.56 14.99 -24.66
C ASP A 145 23.00 14.96 -23.19
N MET A 146 24.11 14.26 -22.94
CA MET A 146 24.71 14.12 -21.61
C MET A 146 25.46 15.38 -21.16
N THR A 147 25.85 16.27 -22.08
CA THR A 147 26.61 17.50 -21.73
C THR A 147 25.74 18.56 -21.04
N ARG A 148 24.42 18.42 -21.15
CA ARG A 148 23.42 19.30 -20.52
C ARG A 148 23.06 18.89 -19.09
N VAL A 149 23.70 17.85 -18.56
CA VAL A 149 23.43 17.30 -17.22
C VAL A 149 24.26 18.05 -16.17
N ASP A 150 23.59 18.53 -15.14
CA ASP A 150 24.20 19.13 -13.94
C ASP A 150 24.22 18.11 -12.79
N GLU A 151 25.33 17.38 -12.68
CA GLU A 151 25.53 16.39 -11.61
C GLU A 151 25.53 17.02 -10.21
N ALA A 152 26.00 18.27 -10.07
CA ALA A 152 26.05 18.94 -8.77
C ALA A 152 24.64 19.26 -8.26
N ALA A 153 23.78 19.76 -9.15
CA ALA A 153 22.36 19.96 -8.86
C ALA A 153 21.66 18.63 -8.56
N LEU A 154 21.95 17.55 -9.29
CA LEU A 154 21.37 16.23 -9.00
C LEU A 154 21.79 15.69 -7.62
N LYS A 155 23.05 15.83 -7.22
CA LYS A 155 23.52 15.44 -5.87
C LYS A 155 22.83 16.23 -4.76
N SER A 156 22.53 17.51 -5.00
CA SER A 156 21.81 18.36 -4.03
C SER A 156 20.37 17.89 -3.75
N THR A 157 19.77 17.13 -4.67
CA THR A 157 18.43 16.54 -4.50
C THR A 157 18.41 15.25 -3.67
N GLY A 158 19.56 14.84 -3.09
CA GLY A 158 19.68 13.66 -2.24
C GLY A 158 20.11 12.39 -2.98
N ALA A 159 20.53 12.50 -4.24
CA ALA A 159 21.08 11.37 -5.00
C ALA A 159 22.41 10.91 -4.39
N LYS A 160 22.48 9.63 -3.99
CA LYS A 160 23.70 9.00 -3.44
C LYS A 160 24.78 8.76 -4.51
N GLY A 161 24.39 8.80 -5.78
CA GLY A 161 25.25 8.67 -6.96
C GLY A 161 24.48 9.08 -8.21
N VAL A 162 25.18 9.66 -9.18
CA VAL A 162 24.69 10.08 -10.49
C VAL A 162 25.55 9.41 -11.54
#